data_AF-A0A7J4HZJ2-F1
#
_entry.id   AF-A0A7J4HZJ2-F1
#
_cell.length_a   1.000
_cell.length_b   1.000
_cell.length_c   1.000
_cell.angle_alpha   90.00
_cell.angle_beta   90.00
_cell.angle_gamma   90.00
#
_symmetry.space_group_name_H-M   'P 1'
#
loop_
_entity.id
_entity.type
_entity.pdbx_description
1 polymer ?
#
loop_
_entity_poly.entity_id
_entity_poly.type
_entity_poly.pdbx_seq_one_letter_code
_entity_poly.pdbx_strand_id
1 'polypeptide(L)'
;MVVTNLFPCSIWTKGYESDLDKKYGIKLNEIQNGQVKGLEQVLEVAKKEFPIFVKNPSSIEYDLIFDYKQIRKLLKKHKNVPGFCSMFVKDKNELYEHIKRIYELSYLHYVLGKSENIQKIFSKENIQKFPHFCCDSASVHMNLSLMNKGYSNSSVLGDSLNGCNHYYNGLPFVLEETNEKGFIIVDPTSNQLWWRNPKIDPPKNLIFLANGCHFDYHTDWYNGWNLIPYTYMNLRTLRKLNGDCETFGEINKYYKKVFENPIRLDIKD
;
A
#
# COMPACT_ATOMS: atom_id res chain seq x y z
N MET A 1 -22.43 28.93 3.53
CA MET A 1 -21.39 28.66 4.53
C MET A 1 -20.85 27.27 4.20
N VAL A 2 -19.60 27.23 3.74
CA VAL A 2 -18.93 26.05 3.18
C VAL A 2 -18.43 25.18 4.33
N VAL A 3 -18.99 23.98 4.45
CA VAL A 3 -18.39 22.88 5.22
C VAL A 3 -18.71 21.58 4.48
N THR A 4 -17.86 21.17 3.56
CA THR A 4 -17.75 19.76 3.19
C THR A 4 -16.40 19.30 3.69
N ASN A 5 -16.37 18.81 4.93
CA ASN A 5 -15.18 18.12 5.42
C ASN A 5 -15.19 16.72 4.80
N LEU A 6 -14.13 16.32 4.10
CA LEU A 6 -13.64 14.94 4.14
C LEU A 6 -13.44 14.59 5.62
N PHE A 7 -14.47 14.03 6.25
CA PHE A 7 -14.31 13.36 7.52
C PHE A 7 -13.37 12.17 7.30
N PRO A 8 -12.37 11.94 8.17
CA PRO A 8 -11.60 10.71 8.13
C PRO A 8 -12.57 9.55 8.31
N CYS A 9 -12.95 8.91 7.21
CA CYS A 9 -13.73 7.68 7.24
C CYS A 9 -12.74 6.53 7.18
N SER A 10 -12.70 5.74 8.25
CA SER A 10 -12.20 4.37 8.15
C SER A 10 -13.12 3.67 7.16
N ILE A 11 -12.58 3.25 6.02
CA ILE A 11 -13.39 2.52 5.06
C ILE A 11 -13.58 1.14 5.66
N TRP A 12 -14.84 0.83 5.98
CA TRP A 12 -15.24 -0.40 6.63
C TRP A 12 -14.84 -1.61 5.76
N THR A 13 -13.65 -2.15 6.02
CA THR A 13 -13.01 -3.17 5.18
C THR A 13 -13.80 -4.48 5.12
N LYS A 14 -14.54 -4.83 6.19
CA LYS A 14 -15.29 -6.10 6.25
C LYS A 14 -16.38 -6.25 5.18
N GLY A 15 -17.03 -5.16 4.78
CA GLY A 15 -18.03 -5.18 3.72
C GLY A 15 -17.42 -5.56 2.37
N TYR A 16 -16.31 -4.90 2.02
CA TYR A 16 -15.58 -5.20 0.78
C TYR A 16 -14.90 -6.57 0.82
N GLU A 17 -14.33 -6.98 1.97
CA GLU A 17 -13.74 -8.32 2.15
C GLU A 17 -14.77 -9.39 1.81
N SER A 18 -16.00 -9.27 2.32
CA SER A 18 -17.07 -10.25 2.08
C SER A 18 -17.49 -10.35 0.61
N ASP A 19 -17.49 -9.24 -0.13
CA ASP A 19 -17.84 -9.25 -1.55
C ASP A 19 -16.72 -9.78 -2.43
N LEU A 20 -15.46 -9.52 -2.08
CA LEU A 20 -14.30 -10.12 -2.74
C LEU A 20 -14.17 -11.60 -2.43
N ASP A 21 -14.46 -12.01 -1.19
CA ASP A 21 -14.52 -13.42 -0.81
C ASP A 21 -15.51 -14.20 -1.68
N LYS A 22 -16.71 -13.63 -1.92
CA LYS A 22 -17.69 -14.19 -2.86
C LYS A 22 -17.18 -14.19 -4.30
N LYS A 23 -16.59 -13.09 -4.76
CA LYS A 23 -16.07 -12.94 -6.13
C LYS A 23 -15.00 -13.99 -6.45
N TYR A 24 -14.10 -14.26 -5.50
CA TYR A 24 -12.98 -15.16 -5.68
C TYR A 24 -13.22 -16.59 -5.15
N GLY A 25 -14.33 -16.82 -4.45
CA GLY A 25 -14.69 -18.13 -3.92
C GLY A 25 -13.79 -18.62 -2.78
N ILE A 26 -13.13 -17.71 -2.07
CA ILE A 26 -12.26 -18.00 -0.92
C ILE A 26 -12.62 -17.05 0.23
N LYS A 27 -12.34 -17.42 1.48
CA LYS A 27 -12.39 -16.46 2.59
C LYS A 27 -11.01 -16.17 3.12
N LEU A 28 -10.62 -14.90 3.23
CA LEU A 28 -9.27 -14.52 3.68
C LEU A 28 -8.92 -15.08 5.06
N ASN A 29 -9.89 -15.15 5.97
CA ASN A 29 -9.70 -15.67 7.32
C ASN A 29 -9.50 -17.20 7.38
N GLU A 30 -9.88 -17.93 6.33
CA GLU A 30 -9.73 -19.38 6.24
C GLU A 30 -8.38 -19.79 5.61
N ILE A 31 -7.59 -18.85 5.06
CA ILE A 31 -6.28 -19.14 4.47
C ILE A 31 -5.26 -19.41 5.59
N GLN A 32 -5.04 -20.69 5.90
CA GLN A 32 -4.03 -21.13 6.86
C GLN A 32 -2.85 -21.77 6.15
N ASN A 33 -1.63 -21.26 6.38
CA ASN A 33 -0.41 -21.75 5.74
C ASN A 33 -0.58 -21.95 4.22
N GLY A 34 -1.25 -21.02 3.52
CA GLY A 34 -1.46 -21.13 2.09
C GLY A 34 -2.37 -22.28 1.64
N GLN A 35 -3.28 -22.74 2.49
CA GLN A 35 -4.26 -23.77 2.16
C GLN A 35 -5.69 -23.22 2.35
N VAL A 36 -6.47 -23.22 1.27
CA VAL A 36 -7.95 -23.10 1.25
C VAL A 36 -8.46 -23.61 -0.09
N LYS A 37 -9.68 -24.15 -0.16
CA LYS A 37 -10.29 -24.59 -1.43
C LYS A 37 -10.44 -23.38 -2.36
N GLY A 38 -10.07 -23.52 -3.64
CA GLY A 38 -10.16 -22.45 -4.65
C GLY A 38 -8.95 -21.50 -4.70
N LEU A 39 -8.00 -21.63 -3.76
CA LEU A 39 -6.85 -20.73 -3.66
C LEU A 39 -5.99 -20.66 -4.93
N GLU A 40 -5.78 -21.78 -5.62
CA GLU A 40 -4.94 -21.84 -6.82
C GLU A 40 -5.41 -20.88 -7.92
N GLN A 41 -6.71 -20.82 -8.17
CA GLN A 41 -7.28 -19.94 -9.19
C GLN A 41 -7.05 -18.46 -8.83
N VAL A 42 -7.25 -18.11 -7.56
CA VAL A 42 -7.05 -16.75 -7.07
C VAL A 42 -5.57 -16.38 -7.07
N LEU A 43 -4.67 -17.32 -6.76
CA LEU A 43 -3.23 -17.11 -6.84
C LEU A 43 -2.75 -16.83 -8.27
N GLU A 44 -3.35 -17.48 -9.28
CA GLU A 44 -3.03 -17.17 -10.68
C GLU A 44 -3.48 -15.77 -11.09
N VAL A 45 -4.61 -15.28 -10.57
CA VAL A 45 -5.00 -13.88 -10.74
C VAL A 45 -4.00 -12.96 -10.02
N ALA A 46 -3.72 -13.23 -8.75
CA ALA A 46 -2.81 -12.40 -7.94
C ALA A 46 -1.41 -12.31 -8.57
N LYS A 47 -0.82 -13.40 -9.06
CA LYS A 47 0.50 -13.36 -9.71
C LYS A 47 0.55 -12.46 -10.95
N LYS A 48 -0.55 -12.36 -11.70
CA LYS A 48 -0.64 -11.45 -12.88
C LYS A 48 -0.69 -9.99 -12.46
N GLU A 49 -1.39 -9.73 -11.37
CA GLU A 49 -1.56 -8.40 -10.78
C GLU A 49 -0.28 -7.89 -10.11
N PHE A 50 0.59 -8.82 -9.67
CA PHE A 50 1.85 -8.55 -8.97
C PHE A 50 3.08 -9.09 -9.75
N PRO A 51 3.42 -8.52 -10.92
CA PRO A 51 4.48 -9.05 -11.78
C PRO A 51 5.91 -8.68 -11.33
N ILE A 52 6.06 -7.90 -10.26
CA ILE A 52 7.35 -7.43 -9.75
C ILE A 52 7.54 -7.96 -8.33
N PHE A 53 8.18 -9.12 -8.20
CA PHE A 53 8.52 -9.66 -6.89
C PHE A 53 9.74 -8.94 -6.31
N VAL A 54 9.58 -8.45 -5.08
CA VAL A 54 10.70 -7.96 -4.28
C VAL A 54 11.15 -9.10 -3.39
N LYS A 55 12.40 -9.52 -3.53
CA LYS A 55 13.01 -10.50 -2.62
C LYS A 55 13.69 -9.74 -1.48
N ASN A 56 13.41 -10.16 -0.26
CA ASN A 56 14.18 -9.74 0.91
C ASN A 56 15.25 -10.82 1.18
N PRO A 57 16.55 -10.56 0.92
CA PRO A 57 17.61 -11.42 1.41
C PRO A 57 17.70 -11.21 2.91
N SER A 58 17.37 -12.24 3.66
CA SER A 58 17.65 -12.42 5.09
C SER A 58 18.84 -11.60 5.61
N SER A 59 18.60 -10.92 6.74
CA SER A 59 19.54 -10.31 7.71
C SER A 59 19.67 -8.79 7.64
N ILE A 60 18.95 -8.08 8.52
CA ILE A 60 19.30 -6.82 9.23
C ILE A 60 19.68 -5.59 8.38
N GLU A 61 19.91 -5.73 7.08
CA GLU A 61 20.18 -4.67 6.11
C GLU A 61 19.04 -4.68 5.08
N TYR A 62 18.48 -3.49 4.84
CA TYR A 62 17.28 -3.23 4.06
C TYR A 62 17.48 -3.41 2.54
N ASP A 63 18.12 -4.49 2.12
CA ASP A 63 18.44 -4.75 0.71
C ASP A 63 17.22 -5.34 -0.02
N LEU A 64 16.24 -4.49 -0.35
CA LEU A 64 15.18 -4.86 -1.27
C LEU A 64 15.82 -5.21 -2.62
N ILE A 65 15.86 -6.50 -2.98
CA ILE A 65 16.32 -6.93 -4.30
C ILE A 65 15.20 -6.63 -5.28
N PHE A 66 15.35 -5.50 -5.98
CA PHE A 66 14.51 -5.14 -7.09
C PHE A 66 14.88 -5.92 -8.35
N ASP A 67 13.88 -6.41 -9.08
CA ASP A 67 14.07 -6.73 -10.49
C ASP A 67 14.25 -5.41 -11.26
N TYR A 68 15.49 -4.97 -11.38
CA TYR A 68 15.85 -3.73 -12.07
C TYR A 68 15.33 -3.66 -13.52
N LYS A 69 15.14 -4.80 -14.20
CA LYS A 69 14.55 -4.81 -15.55
C LYS A 69 13.08 -4.41 -15.49
N GLN A 70 12.33 -4.93 -14.52
CA GLN A 70 10.93 -4.57 -14.33
C GLN A 70 10.77 -3.13 -13.81
N ILE A 71 11.64 -2.68 -12.89
CA ILE A 71 11.66 -1.27 -12.46
C ILE A 71 11.95 -0.34 -13.64
N ARG A 72 12.93 -0.65 -14.50
CA ARG A 72 13.20 0.16 -15.71
C ARG A 72 11.99 0.22 -16.65
N LYS A 73 11.26 -0.88 -16.86
CA LYS A 73 10.01 -0.88 -17.64
C LYS A 73 8.94 0.00 -17.00
N LEU A 74 8.77 -0.10 -15.68
CA LEU A 74 7.84 0.74 -14.92
C LEU A 74 8.19 2.22 -15.04
N LEU A 75 9.46 2.59 -14.86
CA LEU A 75 9.94 3.96 -15.02
C LEU A 75 9.75 4.48 -16.45
N LYS A 76 9.94 3.63 -17.47
CA LYS A 76 9.66 3.97 -18.87
C LYS A 76 8.17 4.22 -19.11
N LYS A 77 7.27 3.42 -18.52
CA LYS A 77 5.81 3.64 -18.57
C LYS A 77 5.43 5.00 -18.01
N HIS A 78 6.09 5.42 -16.93
CA HIS A 78 5.80 6.67 -16.22
C HIS A 78 6.74 7.83 -16.58
N LYS A 79 7.47 7.77 -17.70
CA LYS A 79 8.55 8.72 -18.01
C LYS A 79 8.13 10.20 -18.00
N ASN A 80 6.90 10.50 -18.40
CA ASN A 80 6.38 11.86 -18.55
C ASN A 80 5.60 12.35 -17.32
N VAL A 81 5.46 11.51 -16.29
CA VAL A 81 4.70 11.85 -15.09
C VAL A 81 5.60 12.62 -14.11
N PRO A 82 5.15 13.72 -13.48
CA PRO A 82 5.91 14.38 -12.43
C PRO A 82 6.20 13.40 -11.27
N GLY A 83 7.44 13.41 -10.77
CA GLY A 83 7.84 12.48 -9.71
C GLY A 83 7.17 12.76 -8.36
N PHE A 84 6.71 14.00 -8.14
CA PHE A 84 5.72 14.35 -7.13
C PHE A 84 4.42 14.67 -7.86
N CYS A 85 3.37 13.90 -7.61
CA CYS A 85 2.07 14.13 -8.20
C CYS A 85 0.96 13.60 -7.28
N SER A 86 -0.25 14.04 -7.56
CA SER A 86 -1.50 13.60 -6.92
C SER A 86 -2.47 13.19 -8.01
N MET A 87 -3.39 12.30 -7.69
CA MET A 87 -4.48 11.94 -8.58
C MET A 87 -5.51 13.07 -8.60
N PHE A 88 -5.86 13.57 -9.78
CA PHE A 88 -6.98 14.46 -9.96
C PHE A 88 -8.26 13.63 -10.08
N VAL A 89 -9.18 13.81 -9.14
CA VAL A 89 -10.41 13.04 -9.04
C VAL A 89 -11.59 13.99 -9.23
N LYS A 90 -12.48 13.69 -10.16
CA LYS A 90 -13.65 14.51 -10.50
C LYS A 90 -14.57 14.69 -9.30
N ASP A 91 -14.96 13.58 -8.69
CA ASP A 91 -15.99 13.56 -7.65
C ASP A 91 -15.80 12.42 -6.65
N LYS A 92 -16.64 12.38 -5.61
CA LYS A 92 -16.60 11.34 -4.57
C LYS A 92 -16.89 9.94 -5.11
N ASN A 93 -17.66 9.82 -6.19
CA ASN A 93 -17.94 8.51 -6.79
C ASN A 93 -16.72 7.97 -7.52
N GLU A 94 -15.99 8.80 -8.26
CA GLU A 94 -14.72 8.40 -8.86
C GLU A 94 -13.69 8.03 -7.78
N LEU A 95 -13.61 8.80 -6.68
CA LEU A 95 -12.75 8.46 -5.53
C LEU A 95 -13.07 7.07 -4.98
N TYR A 96 -14.36 6.78 -4.83
CA TYR A 96 -14.87 5.50 -4.33
C TYR A 96 -14.52 4.32 -5.25
N GLU A 97 -14.58 4.50 -6.57
CA GLU A 97 -14.16 3.47 -7.53
C GLU A 97 -12.64 3.22 -7.48
N HIS A 98 -11.83 4.27 -7.28
CA HIS A 98 -10.39 4.08 -7.02
C HIS A 98 -10.14 3.28 -5.74
N ILE A 99 -10.83 3.62 -4.65
CA ILE A 99 -10.74 2.88 -3.37
C ILE A 99 -11.06 1.39 -3.59
N LYS A 100 -12.14 1.05 -4.29
CA LYS A 100 -12.52 -0.34 -4.58
C LYS A 100 -11.41 -1.09 -5.32
N ARG A 101 -10.89 -0.50 -6.39
CA ARG A 101 -9.80 -1.08 -7.20
C ARG A 101 -8.54 -1.31 -6.37
N ILE A 102 -8.18 -0.33 -5.54
CA ILE A 102 -7.02 -0.40 -4.65
C ILE A 102 -7.25 -1.48 -3.57
N TYR A 103 -8.46 -1.58 -3.03
CA TYR A 103 -8.82 -2.61 -2.06
C TYR A 103 -8.74 -4.01 -2.65
N GLU A 104 -9.26 -4.23 -3.86
CA GLU A 104 -9.15 -5.50 -4.58
C GLU A 104 -7.68 -5.89 -4.82
N LEU A 105 -6.86 -4.94 -5.23
CA LEU A 105 -5.42 -5.18 -5.40
C LEU A 105 -4.77 -5.55 -4.05
N SER A 106 -5.11 -4.85 -2.96
CA SER A 106 -4.60 -5.15 -1.62
C SER A 106 -5.08 -6.52 -1.10
N TYR A 107 -6.32 -6.91 -1.40
CA TYR A 107 -6.86 -8.24 -1.13
C TYR A 107 -6.02 -9.32 -1.82
N LEU A 108 -5.77 -9.17 -3.13
CA LEU A 108 -4.96 -10.11 -3.89
C LEU A 108 -3.51 -10.15 -3.39
N HIS A 109 -2.95 -9.02 -2.98
CA HIS A 109 -1.64 -8.97 -2.32
C HIS A 109 -1.62 -9.85 -1.07
N TYR A 110 -2.66 -9.78 -0.24
CA TYR A 110 -2.75 -10.56 0.99
C TYR A 110 -2.88 -12.06 0.72
N VAL A 111 -3.69 -12.45 -0.28
CA VAL A 111 -3.79 -13.84 -0.76
C VAL A 111 -2.42 -14.36 -1.19
N LEU A 112 -1.70 -13.57 -1.99
CA LEU A 112 -0.36 -13.89 -2.47
C LEU A 112 0.64 -14.01 -1.32
N GLY A 113 0.63 -13.06 -0.38
CA GLY A 113 1.48 -13.05 0.82
C GLY A 113 1.22 -14.25 1.73
N LYS A 114 -0.02 -14.73 1.80
CA LYS A 114 -0.40 -15.94 2.54
C LYS A 114 -0.11 -17.25 1.81
N SER A 115 0.30 -17.25 0.55
CA SER A 115 0.65 -18.49 -0.17
C SER A 115 1.93 -19.15 0.38
N GLU A 116 1.99 -20.49 0.42
CA GLU A 116 3.12 -21.24 0.99
C GLU A 116 4.49 -20.86 0.38
N ASN A 117 4.52 -20.63 -0.93
CA ASN A 117 5.77 -20.29 -1.64
C ASN A 117 6.31 -18.92 -1.23
N ILE A 118 5.43 -17.94 -1.03
CA ILE A 118 5.80 -16.60 -0.59
C ILE A 118 6.13 -16.60 0.91
N GLN A 119 5.40 -17.37 1.72
CA GLN A 119 5.75 -17.58 3.13
C GLN A 119 7.16 -18.15 3.27
N LYS A 120 7.56 -19.14 2.46
CA LYS A 120 8.92 -19.70 2.44
C LYS A 120 9.99 -18.68 2.03
N ILE A 121 9.66 -17.73 1.16
CA ILE A 121 10.56 -16.63 0.80
C ILE A 121 10.73 -15.66 1.99
N PHE A 122 9.65 -15.36 2.71
CA PHE A 122 9.71 -14.54 3.92
C PHE A 122 10.31 -15.27 5.14
N SER A 123 10.30 -16.61 5.15
CA SER A 123 10.75 -17.42 6.29
C SER A 123 11.96 -18.29 5.92
N LYS A 124 13.18 -17.74 5.97
CA LYS A 124 14.38 -18.59 5.86
C LYS A 124 14.97 -19.06 7.19
N GLU A 125 14.51 -18.54 8.33
CA GLU A 125 15.08 -18.89 9.64
C GLU A 125 14.05 -18.82 10.78
N ASN A 126 12.85 -19.44 10.68
CA ASN A 126 11.85 -19.47 11.77
C ASN A 126 11.36 -18.12 12.35
N ILE A 127 11.78 -16.96 11.82
CA ILE A 127 11.57 -15.68 12.54
C ILE A 127 10.40 -14.84 11.99
N GLN A 128 9.98 -14.95 10.71
CA GLN A 128 8.97 -14.03 10.14
C GLN A 128 8.02 -14.70 9.12
N LYS A 129 6.71 -14.52 9.29
CA LYS A 129 5.67 -14.94 8.34
C LYS A 129 4.73 -13.78 8.06
N PHE A 130 4.42 -13.53 6.79
CA PHE A 130 3.42 -12.54 6.38
C PHE A 130 2.10 -12.73 7.17
N PRO A 131 1.57 -11.65 7.79
CA PRO A 131 1.90 -10.23 7.61
C PRO A 131 3.01 -9.68 8.55
N HIS A 132 3.53 -10.47 9.49
CA HIS A 132 4.38 -9.96 10.56
C HIS A 132 5.79 -9.66 10.08
N PHE A 133 6.32 -8.50 10.48
CA PHE A 133 7.72 -8.09 10.23
C PHE A 133 8.10 -8.00 8.74
N CYS A 134 7.14 -7.71 7.87
CA CYS A 134 7.36 -7.58 6.42
C CYS A 134 6.65 -6.34 5.83
N CYS A 135 6.31 -5.36 6.67
CA CYS A 135 5.57 -4.16 6.27
C CYS A 135 6.28 -3.35 5.19
N ASP A 136 7.62 -3.28 5.25
CA ASP A 136 8.49 -2.65 4.26
C ASP A 136 8.31 -3.30 2.87
N SER A 137 8.58 -4.60 2.78
CA SER A 137 8.59 -5.39 1.55
C SER A 137 7.18 -5.48 0.98
N ALA A 138 6.16 -5.66 1.83
CA ALA A 138 4.76 -5.65 1.45
C ALA A 138 4.33 -4.29 0.87
N SER A 139 4.71 -3.18 1.51
CA SER A 139 4.36 -1.84 1.04
C SER A 139 5.07 -1.46 -0.25
N VAL A 140 6.33 -1.88 -0.41
CA VAL A 140 7.08 -1.70 -1.67
C VAL A 140 6.44 -2.52 -2.79
N HIS A 141 6.11 -3.78 -2.53
CA HIS A 141 5.47 -4.66 -3.50
C HIS A 141 4.11 -4.14 -3.95
N MET A 142 3.30 -3.67 -3.00
CA MET A 142 2.03 -3.01 -3.25
C MET A 142 2.22 -1.70 -4.05
N ASN A 143 3.21 -0.86 -3.68
CA ASN A 143 3.52 0.38 -4.38
C ASN A 143 3.87 0.16 -5.86
N LEU A 144 4.75 -0.81 -6.14
CA LEU A 144 5.17 -1.11 -7.51
C LEU A 144 4.02 -1.65 -8.35
N SER A 145 3.13 -2.44 -7.75
CA SER A 145 1.95 -3.00 -8.42
C SER A 145 0.89 -1.93 -8.68
N LEU A 146 0.66 -1.02 -7.72
CA LEU A 146 -0.17 0.18 -7.90
C LEU A 146 0.36 1.04 -9.07
N MET A 147 1.66 1.36 -9.08
CA MET A 147 2.27 2.08 -10.19
C MET A 147 2.14 1.29 -11.50
N ASN A 148 2.30 -0.04 -11.48
CA ASN A 148 2.12 -0.87 -12.67
C ASN A 148 0.68 -0.79 -13.21
N LYS A 149 -0.32 -0.61 -12.35
CA LYS A 149 -1.73 -0.37 -12.74
C LYS A 149 -2.05 1.06 -13.17
N GLY A 150 -1.09 1.98 -13.04
CA GLY A 150 -1.24 3.37 -13.48
C GLY A 150 -1.31 4.38 -12.34
N TYR A 151 -1.29 3.95 -11.08
CA TYR A 151 -1.24 4.83 -9.91
C TYR A 151 0.16 5.41 -9.70
N SER A 152 0.57 6.30 -10.60
CA SER A 152 1.88 6.97 -10.56
C SER A 152 2.10 7.84 -9.32
N ASN A 153 1.00 8.25 -8.67
CA ASN A 153 0.98 9.00 -7.42
C ASN A 153 1.25 8.13 -6.18
N SER A 154 1.21 6.80 -6.30
CA SER A 154 1.47 5.89 -5.18
C SER A 154 2.85 6.14 -4.56
N SER A 155 2.90 6.09 -3.23
CA SER A 155 4.13 6.19 -2.46
C SER A 155 4.13 5.17 -1.32
N VAL A 156 5.30 4.68 -0.95
CA VAL A 156 5.53 4.03 0.35
C VAL A 156 5.78 5.13 1.38
N LEU A 157 5.15 5.01 2.54
CA LEU A 157 5.27 5.91 3.69
C LEU A 157 5.78 5.11 4.88
N GLY A 158 6.73 5.65 5.64
CA GLY A 158 7.33 5.02 6.82
C GLY A 158 7.28 5.92 8.04
N ASP A 159 7.04 5.33 9.22
CA ASP A 159 6.70 6.03 10.48
C ASP A 159 7.89 6.37 11.40
N SER A 160 9.14 6.15 10.97
CA SER A 160 10.31 6.53 11.76
C SER A 160 11.50 6.95 10.88
N LEU A 161 12.35 7.82 11.43
CA LEU A 161 13.56 8.34 10.79
C LEU A 161 14.78 7.42 10.95
N ASN A 162 14.81 6.54 11.96
CA ASN A 162 15.99 5.75 12.34
C ASN A 162 15.69 4.23 12.34
N GLY A 163 15.21 3.73 11.22
CA GLY A 163 14.63 2.39 11.11
C GLY A 163 13.12 2.50 11.31
N CYS A 164 12.35 2.38 10.23
CA CYS A 164 10.90 2.51 10.29
C CYS A 164 10.32 1.32 11.05
N ASN A 165 9.40 1.59 11.98
CA ASN A 165 8.70 0.53 12.71
C ASN A 165 7.60 -0.08 11.84
N HIS A 166 7.01 0.72 10.96
CA HIS A 166 5.95 0.30 10.06
C HIS A 166 5.98 1.06 8.74
N TYR A 167 5.54 0.39 7.68
CA TYR A 167 5.37 0.96 6.35
C TYR A 167 3.98 0.65 5.81
N TYR A 168 3.45 1.59 5.02
CA TYR A 168 2.19 1.46 4.30
C TYR A 168 2.24 2.33 3.03
N ASN A 169 1.16 2.36 2.26
CA ASN A 169 1.07 3.14 1.04
C ASN A 169 0.15 4.35 1.20
N GLY A 170 0.53 5.45 0.56
CA GLY A 170 -0.31 6.65 0.43
C GLY A 170 -0.46 7.05 -1.03
N LEU A 171 -1.70 7.33 -1.43
CA LEU A 171 -2.04 7.82 -2.77
C LEU A 171 -2.69 9.20 -2.63
N PRO A 172 -1.92 10.30 -2.80
CA PRO A 172 -2.45 11.65 -2.72
C PRO A 172 -3.45 11.90 -3.84
N PHE A 173 -4.53 12.61 -3.53
CA PHE A 173 -5.55 13.03 -4.48
C PHE A 173 -6.01 14.47 -4.24
N VAL A 174 -6.58 15.08 -5.29
CA VAL A 174 -7.29 16.35 -5.25
C VAL A 174 -8.67 16.14 -5.84
N LEU A 175 -9.73 16.45 -5.08
CA LEU A 175 -11.11 16.44 -5.57
C LEU A 175 -11.40 17.71 -6.38
N GLU A 176 -11.88 17.58 -7.61
CA GLU A 176 -12.16 18.70 -8.52
C GLU A 176 -13.26 19.61 -7.98
N GLU A 177 -14.37 19.03 -7.52
CA GLU A 177 -15.55 19.78 -7.05
C GLU A 177 -15.26 20.73 -5.89
N THR A 178 -14.34 20.35 -5.00
CA THR A 178 -14.08 21.08 -3.74
C THR A 178 -12.65 21.56 -3.59
N ASN A 179 -11.75 21.16 -4.50
CA ASN A 179 -10.30 21.31 -4.38
C ASN A 179 -9.72 20.71 -3.08
N GLU A 180 -10.45 19.79 -2.45
CA GLU A 180 -10.02 19.12 -1.23
C GLU A 180 -8.86 18.16 -1.54
N LYS A 181 -7.85 18.21 -0.69
CA LYS A 181 -6.64 17.39 -0.79
C LYS A 181 -6.71 16.29 0.23
N GLY A 182 -6.35 15.07 -0.17
CA GLY A 182 -6.30 13.95 0.76
C GLY A 182 -5.36 12.86 0.29
N PHE A 183 -5.32 11.79 1.06
CA PHE A 183 -4.62 10.57 0.74
C PHE A 183 -5.56 9.38 0.89
N ILE A 184 -5.54 8.46 -0.07
CA ILE A 184 -6.00 7.09 0.15
C ILE A 184 -4.84 6.35 0.80
N ILE A 185 -5.05 5.85 2.01
CA ILE A 185 -4.05 5.07 2.74
C ILE A 185 -4.37 3.60 2.61
N VAL A 186 -3.34 2.79 2.36
CA VAL A 186 -3.46 1.35 2.20
C VAL A 186 -2.38 0.69 3.03
N ASP A 187 -2.76 -0.09 4.02
CA ASP A 187 -1.83 -0.84 4.85
C ASP A 187 -1.98 -2.35 4.59
N PRO A 188 -1.12 -2.94 3.74
CA PRO A 188 -1.21 -4.35 3.34
C PRO A 188 -0.89 -5.32 4.49
N THR A 189 -0.37 -4.82 5.62
CA THR A 189 0.02 -5.65 6.77
C THR A 189 -0.59 -5.18 8.08
N SER A 190 -1.59 -4.31 7.97
CA SER A 190 -2.39 -3.73 9.07
C SER A 190 -2.63 -4.74 10.18
N ASN A 191 -3.15 -5.92 9.90
CA ASN A 191 -3.52 -6.89 10.93
C ASN A 191 -2.40 -7.25 11.95
N GLN A 192 -1.12 -6.99 11.65
CA GLN A 192 -0.02 -7.12 12.61
C GLN A 192 -0.05 -6.08 13.75
N LEU A 193 -0.72 -4.95 13.58
CA LEU A 193 -0.70 -3.80 14.49
C LEU A 193 -1.66 -3.94 15.68
N TRP A 194 -2.55 -4.94 15.67
CA TRP A 194 -3.55 -5.18 16.72
C TRP A 194 -3.28 -6.42 17.57
N TRP A 195 -2.05 -6.95 17.54
CA TRP A 195 -1.69 -8.21 18.21
C TRP A 195 -1.82 -8.18 19.74
N ARG A 196 -1.82 -7.01 20.37
CA ARG A 196 -1.90 -6.85 21.84
C ARG A 196 -3.31 -6.93 22.39
N ASN A 197 -4.34 -6.78 21.55
CA ASN A 197 -5.72 -6.73 22.00
C ASN A 197 -6.51 -7.95 21.48
N PRO A 198 -6.70 -8.99 22.30
CA PRO A 198 -7.37 -10.21 21.87
C PRO A 198 -8.88 -10.02 21.60
N LYS A 199 -9.45 -8.86 21.95
CA LYS A 199 -10.86 -8.53 21.70
C LYS A 199 -11.09 -7.89 20.33
N ILE A 200 -10.03 -7.47 19.64
CA ILE A 200 -10.12 -6.84 18.32
C ILE A 200 -9.81 -7.89 17.28
N ASP A 201 -10.72 -8.03 16.31
CA ASP A 201 -10.46 -8.73 15.05
C ASP A 201 -9.66 -7.78 14.14
N PRO A 202 -8.34 -8.00 13.96
CA PRO A 202 -7.48 -7.03 13.28
C PRO A 202 -7.89 -6.83 11.83
N PRO A 203 -8.04 -5.58 11.35
CA PRO A 203 -8.34 -5.34 9.94
C PRO A 203 -7.21 -5.86 9.05
N LYS A 204 -7.56 -6.63 8.03
CA LYS A 204 -6.65 -7.03 6.96
C LYS A 204 -6.72 -5.97 5.87
N ASN A 205 -5.59 -5.57 5.30
CA ASN A 205 -5.53 -4.61 4.19
C ASN A 205 -6.32 -3.32 4.48
N LEU A 206 -6.11 -2.71 5.65
CA LEU A 206 -6.82 -1.50 6.04
C LEU A 206 -6.67 -0.42 4.96
N ILE A 207 -7.81 0.14 4.54
CA ILE A 207 -7.88 1.32 3.70
C ILE A 207 -8.67 2.40 4.41
N PHE A 208 -8.16 3.63 4.39
CA PHE A 208 -8.85 4.79 4.93
C PHE A 208 -8.44 6.06 4.18
N LEU A 209 -9.19 7.14 4.39
CA LEU A 209 -8.86 8.45 3.86
C LEU A 209 -8.23 9.33 4.94
N ALA A 210 -7.08 9.93 4.62
CA ALA A 210 -6.48 10.99 5.42
C ALA A 210 -6.70 12.35 4.73
N ASN A 211 -6.99 13.39 5.50
CA ASN A 211 -7.28 14.73 4.97
C ASN A 211 -6.02 15.59 4.96
N GLY A 212 -5.58 16.02 3.78
CA GLY A 212 -4.38 16.85 3.60
C GLY A 212 -3.17 16.27 4.34
N CYS A 213 -2.55 17.07 5.22
CA CYS A 213 -1.44 16.65 6.07
C CYS A 213 -1.87 16.09 7.44
N HIS A 214 -3.17 16.00 7.73
CA HIS A 214 -3.68 15.49 8.99
C HIS A 214 -3.82 13.97 8.88
N PHE A 215 -2.86 13.29 9.49
CA PHE A 215 -2.75 11.84 9.50
C PHE A 215 -3.14 11.32 10.87
N ASP A 216 -4.26 10.61 10.94
CA ASP A 216 -4.72 9.93 12.15
C ASP A 216 -4.82 8.42 11.86
N TYR A 217 -3.81 7.69 12.31
CA TYR A 217 -3.73 6.24 12.20
C TYR A 217 -3.38 5.61 13.55
N HIS A 218 -4.34 5.65 14.48
CA HIS A 218 -4.24 4.97 15.78
C HIS A 218 -4.36 3.44 15.66
N THR A 219 -3.44 2.73 16.30
CA THR A 219 -3.41 1.26 16.36
C THR A 219 -2.97 0.78 17.73
N ASP A 220 -3.13 -0.51 18.06
CA ASP A 220 -2.64 -1.04 19.35
C ASP A 220 -1.13 -1.31 19.36
N TRP A 221 -0.43 -0.96 18.29
CA TRP A 221 1.01 -1.05 18.16
C TRP A 221 1.69 -0.06 19.11
N TYR A 222 2.70 -0.53 19.84
CA TYR A 222 3.44 0.23 20.87
C TYR A 222 2.55 1.11 21.79
N ASN A 223 1.41 0.60 22.26
CA ASN A 223 0.48 1.28 23.16
C ASN A 223 -0.31 2.44 22.53
N GLY A 224 -0.84 2.30 21.31
CA GLY A 224 -1.76 3.33 20.79
C GLY A 224 -1.12 4.37 19.87
N TRP A 225 0.15 4.18 19.47
CA TRP A 225 0.89 5.20 18.74
C TRP A 225 0.21 5.52 17.41
N ASN A 226 0.15 6.81 17.09
CA ASN A 226 -0.30 7.27 15.78
C ASN A 226 0.85 7.08 14.78
N LEU A 227 0.62 6.28 13.75
CA LEU A 227 1.62 5.92 12.75
C LEU A 227 1.81 7.04 11.71
N ILE A 228 2.15 8.25 12.16
CA ILE A 228 2.40 9.41 11.29
C ILE A 228 3.69 9.16 10.50
N PRO A 229 3.69 9.34 9.17
CA PRO A 229 4.88 9.04 8.39
C PRO A 229 5.91 10.15 8.52
N TYR A 230 7.19 9.77 8.59
CA TYR A 230 8.36 10.63 8.59
C TYR A 230 9.16 10.52 7.29
N THR A 231 9.03 9.40 6.59
CA THR A 231 9.80 9.06 5.40
C THR A 231 8.88 8.65 4.24
N TYR A 232 9.33 8.84 3.00
CA TYR A 232 8.57 8.39 1.81
C TYR A 232 9.47 7.87 0.69
N MET A 233 8.96 6.91 -0.07
CA MET A 233 9.50 6.49 -1.37
C MET A 233 8.40 6.61 -2.44
N ASN A 234 8.64 7.39 -3.49
CA ASN A 234 7.68 7.64 -4.56
C ASN A 234 8.34 7.53 -5.95
N LEU A 235 7.61 7.88 -7.01
CA LEU A 235 8.13 7.83 -8.37
C LEU A 235 9.43 8.63 -8.56
N ARG A 236 9.58 9.79 -7.88
CA ARG A 236 10.82 10.57 -7.92
C ARG A 236 12.00 9.83 -7.29
N THR A 237 11.81 9.21 -6.13
CA THR A 237 12.90 8.48 -5.47
C THR A 237 13.26 7.22 -6.25
N LEU A 238 12.27 6.50 -6.79
CA LEU A 238 12.51 5.33 -7.66
C LEU A 238 13.37 5.68 -8.89
N ARG A 239 13.19 6.87 -9.49
CA ARG A 239 14.03 7.35 -10.61
C ARG A 239 15.48 7.61 -10.23
N LYS A 240 15.75 7.82 -8.93
CA LYS A 240 17.08 8.13 -8.40
C LYS A 240 17.83 6.89 -7.91
N LEU A 241 17.21 5.70 -7.95
CA LEU A 241 17.86 4.45 -7.59
C LEU A 241 18.99 4.14 -8.60
N ASN A 242 20.18 4.68 -8.33
CA ASN A 242 21.44 4.46 -9.02
C ASN A 242 22.56 4.19 -7.99
N GLY A 243 22.35 3.21 -7.12
CA GLY A 243 23.41 2.66 -6.26
C GLY A 243 23.67 3.34 -4.91
N ASP A 244 22.97 4.44 -4.57
CA ASP A 244 23.09 5.08 -3.24
C ASP A 244 21.81 4.93 -2.41
N CYS A 245 21.99 4.50 -1.16
CA CYS A 245 20.98 3.99 -0.24
C CYS A 245 20.11 5.04 0.47
N GLU A 246 20.02 6.28 -0.01
CA GLU A 246 19.02 7.24 0.49
C GLU A 246 17.67 6.98 -0.20
N THR A 247 17.03 5.88 0.18
CA THR A 247 15.80 5.36 -0.44
C THR A 247 14.56 6.18 -0.08
N PHE A 248 14.58 6.91 1.04
CA PHE A 248 13.44 7.66 1.53
C PHE A 248 13.75 9.15 1.76
N GLY A 249 12.85 10.03 1.33
CA GLY A 249 12.97 11.47 1.59
C GLY A 249 12.18 11.93 2.81
N GLU A 250 12.39 13.18 3.23
CA GLU A 250 11.66 13.82 4.35
C GLU A 250 10.18 14.13 4.02
N ILE A 251 9.27 13.74 4.92
CA ILE A 251 7.82 13.83 4.69
C ILE A 251 7.28 15.26 4.48
N ASN A 252 7.84 16.27 5.14
CA ASN A 252 7.32 17.65 5.06
C ASN A 252 7.40 18.20 3.63
N LYS A 253 8.51 17.90 2.95
CA LYS A 253 8.70 18.26 1.54
C LYS A 253 7.75 17.49 0.63
N TYR A 254 7.46 16.23 0.96
CA TYR A 254 6.53 15.40 0.22
C TYR A 254 5.12 15.97 0.27
N TYR A 255 4.58 16.26 1.47
CA TYR A 255 3.23 16.82 1.62
C TYR A 255 3.02 18.12 0.87
N LYS A 256 4.06 18.98 0.81
CA LYS A 256 3.98 20.22 0.04
C LYS A 256 3.93 19.97 -1.48
N LYS A 257 4.76 19.05 -1.99
CA LYS A 257 5.00 18.91 -3.43
C LYS A 257 4.03 18.00 -4.17
N VAL A 258 3.46 16.99 -3.51
CA VAL A 258 2.58 16.02 -4.21
C VAL A 258 1.31 16.65 -4.77
N PHE A 259 0.81 17.71 -4.14
CA PHE A 259 -0.38 18.42 -4.59
C PHE A 259 -0.10 19.55 -5.59
N GLU A 260 1.16 19.83 -5.94
CA GLU A 260 1.52 20.86 -6.93
C GLU A 260 1.26 20.39 -8.37
N ASN A 261 1.21 19.08 -8.60
CA ASN A 261 1.06 18.49 -9.93
C ASN A 261 -0.06 17.42 -9.92
N PRO A 262 -1.33 17.84 -9.82
CA PRO A 262 -2.45 16.92 -10.00
C PRO A 262 -2.47 16.38 -11.43
N ILE A 263 -2.61 15.07 -11.58
CA ILE A 263 -2.64 14.37 -12.86
C ILE A 263 -3.89 13.51 -12.97
N ARG A 264 -4.48 13.43 -14.16
CA ARG A 264 -5.47 12.40 -14.44
C ARG A 264 -4.75 11.07 -14.65
N LEU A 265 -5.19 10.03 -13.96
CA LEU A 265 -4.60 8.70 -14.08
C LEU A 265 -5.30 7.92 -15.18
N ASP A 266 -4.51 7.26 -16.03
CA ASP A 266 -5.00 6.27 -16.99
C ASP A 266 -4.90 4.87 -16.34
N ILE A 267 -5.92 4.52 -15.56
CA ILE A 267 -6.02 3.21 -14.91
C ILE A 267 -6.66 2.24 -15.92
N LYS A 268 -5.88 1.24 -16.33
CA LYS A 268 -6.36 0.18 -17.22
C LYS A 268 -6.86 -0.99 -16.38
N ASP A 269 -8.06 -1.48 -16.70
CA ASP A 269 -8.60 -2.72 -16.13
C ASP A 269 -7.78 -3.94 -16.59
#